data_AF-A0A661QE48-F1
#
_entry.id   AF-A0A661QE48-F1
#
_cell.length_a   1.000
_cell.length_b   1.000
_cell.length_c   1.000
_cell.angle_alpha   90.00
_cell.angle_beta   90.00
_cell.angle_gamma   90.00
#
_symmetry.space_group_name_H-M   'P 1'
#
loop_
_entity.id
_entity.type
_entity.pdbx_description
1 polymer ?
#
loop_
_entity_poly.entity_id
_entity_poly.type
_entity_poly.pdbx_seq_one_letter_code
_entity_poly.pdbx_strand_id
1 'polypeptide(L)'
;MLQQTHVNTVLPFYRAFFLQFPNVRSLAQADINNVLKVWEGMGYYAPARNLYQAAKTVVEKHDGKYSLEGFEIASKQLMVGWSGIY
;
A
#
# COMPACT_ATOMS: atom_id res chain seq x y z
N MET A 1 5.22 -4.57 -3.10
CA MET A 1 6.06 -4.49 -4.31
C MET A 1 7.14 -5.58 -4.30
N LEU A 2 8.09 -5.60 -3.36
CA LEU A 2 9.18 -6.60 -3.31
C LEU A 2 8.81 -8.00 -2.76
N GLN A 3 7.60 -8.20 -2.23
CA GLN A 3 7.20 -9.49 -1.65
C GLN A 3 7.20 -10.66 -2.66
N GLN A 4 7.05 -10.36 -3.97
CA GLN A 4 6.95 -11.38 -5.03
C GLN A 4 7.73 -10.98 -6.30
N THR A 5 8.57 -9.94 -6.25
CA THR A 5 9.28 -9.42 -7.43
C THR A 5 10.75 -9.13 -7.12
N HIS A 6 11.60 -9.23 -8.15
CA HIS A 6 13.01 -8.88 -8.06
C HIS A 6 13.24 -7.37 -8.09
N VAL A 7 14.29 -6.90 -7.42
CA VAL A 7 14.65 -5.47 -7.29
C VAL A 7 14.73 -4.76 -8.64
N ASN A 8 15.38 -5.38 -9.63
CA ASN A 8 15.57 -4.77 -10.96
C ASN A 8 14.25 -4.54 -11.69
N THR A 9 13.27 -5.43 -11.50
CA THR A 9 11.94 -5.30 -12.09
C THR A 9 11.13 -4.21 -11.39
N VAL A 10 11.27 -4.06 -10.07
CA VAL A 10 10.42 -3.18 -9.27
C VAL A 10 10.85 -1.71 -9.32
N LEU A 11 12.14 -1.44 -9.51
CA LEU A 11 12.72 -0.10 -9.47
C LEU A 11 11.96 0.96 -10.30
N PRO A 12 11.63 0.72 -11.59
CA PRO A 12 10.91 1.70 -12.39
C PRO A 12 9.49 1.96 -11.85
N PHE A 13 8.78 0.92 -11.42
CA PHE A 13 7.43 1.05 -10.86
C PHE A 13 7.43 1.77 -9.52
N TYR A 14 8.39 1.45 -8.65
CA TYR A 14 8.57 2.13 -7.38
C TYR A 14 8.78 3.64 -7.59
N ARG A 15 9.65 4.02 -8.55
CA ARG A 15 9.87 5.44 -8.87
C ARG A 15 8.61 6.12 -9.39
N ALA A 16 7.91 5.51 -10.36
CA ALA A 16 6.66 6.06 -10.88
C ALA A 16 5.59 6.22 -9.78
N PHE A 17 5.49 5.22 -8.90
CA PHE A 17 4.56 5.24 -7.78
C PHE A 17 4.85 6.36 -6.79
N PHE A 18 6.10 6.56 -6.38
CA PHE A 18 6.47 7.64 -5.46
C PHE A 18 6.40 9.04 -6.09
N LEU A 19 6.60 9.15 -7.41
CA LEU A 19 6.37 10.40 -8.12
C LEU A 19 4.89 10.78 -8.13
N GLN A 20 3.99 9.81 -8.32
CA GLN A 20 2.56 10.07 -8.41
C GLN A 20 1.88 10.13 -7.03
N PHE A 21 2.36 9.37 -6.06
CA PHE A 21 1.80 9.26 -4.72
C PHE A 21 2.91 9.48 -3.65
N PRO A 22 3.39 10.73 -3.47
CA PRO A 22 4.54 11.03 -2.60
C PRO A 22 4.26 10.78 -1.10
N ASN A 23 2.99 10.68 -0.69
CA ASN A 23 2.63 10.40 0.69
C ASN A 23 1.33 9.58 0.80
N VAL A 24 1.08 9.01 1.97
CA VAL A 24 -0.09 8.15 2.20
C VAL A 24 -1.42 8.86 1.93
N ARG A 25 -1.50 10.17 2.18
CA ARG A 25 -2.71 10.97 1.91
C ARG A 25 -2.98 11.10 0.42
N SER A 26 -1.94 11.36 -0.38
CA SER A 26 -2.04 11.42 -1.84
C SER A 26 -2.49 10.07 -2.43
N LEU A 27 -2.04 8.96 -1.86
CA LEU A 27 -2.47 7.63 -2.27
C LEU A 27 -3.93 7.35 -1.87
N ALA A 28 -4.33 7.70 -0.65
CA ALA A 28 -5.69 7.49 -0.14
C ALA A 28 -6.76 8.32 -0.85
N GLN A 29 -6.38 9.50 -1.36
CA GLN A 29 -7.27 10.41 -2.09
C GLN A 29 -7.34 10.13 -3.60
N ALA A 30 -6.43 9.29 -4.13
CA ALA A 30 -6.40 8.95 -5.53
C ALA A 30 -7.58 8.07 -5.95
N ASP A 31 -7.98 8.15 -7.22
CA ASP A 31 -8.88 7.15 -7.80
C ASP A 31 -8.17 5.80 -7.90
N ILE A 32 -8.85 4.70 -7.54
CA ILE A 32 -8.28 3.35 -7.59
C ILE A 32 -7.77 2.99 -8.99
N ASN A 33 -8.41 3.47 -10.06
CA ASN A 33 -7.97 3.21 -11.43
C ASN A 33 -6.61 3.87 -11.72
N ASN A 34 -6.34 5.04 -11.14
CA ASN A 34 -5.02 5.67 -11.23
C ASN A 34 -3.96 4.84 -10.51
N VAL A 35 -4.28 4.29 -9.35
CA VAL A 35 -3.36 3.39 -8.61
C VAL A 35 -3.07 2.12 -9.40
N LEU A 36 -4.11 1.50 -9.97
CA LEU A 36 -3.97 0.29 -10.79
C LEU A 36 -3.16 0.56 -12.07
N LYS A 37 -3.33 1.73 -12.69
CA LYS A 37 -2.58 2.14 -13.87
C LYS A 37 -1.09 2.27 -13.60
N VAL A 38 -0.69 2.83 -12.46
CA VAL A 38 0.74 2.89 -12.07
C VAL A 38 1.31 1.51 -11.76
N TRP A 39 0.45 0.58 -11.38
CA TRP A 39 0.81 -0.81 -11.09
C TRP A 39 0.78 -1.72 -12.34
N GLU A 40 0.29 -1.22 -13.47
CA GLU A 40 0.14 -1.95 -14.72
C GLU A 40 1.50 -2.46 -15.20
N GLY A 41 1.62 -3.75 -15.47
CA GLY A 41 2.88 -4.39 -15.90
C GLY A 41 3.69 -5.09 -14.79
N MET A 42 3.39 -4.85 -13.50
CA MET A 42 3.96 -5.68 -12.41
C MET A 42 3.27 -7.05 -12.26
N GLY A 43 2.12 -7.24 -12.92
CA GLY A 43 1.24 -8.38 -12.70
C GLY A 43 0.55 -8.32 -11.33
N TYR A 44 -0.39 -9.24 -11.12
CA TYR A 44 -1.12 -9.45 -9.85
C TYR A 44 -1.55 -8.17 -9.10
N TYR A 45 -2.81 -7.75 -9.28
CA TYR A 45 -3.31 -6.46 -8.77
C TYR A 45 -3.73 -6.46 -7.29
N ALA A 46 -3.77 -7.61 -6.61
CA ALA A 46 -4.22 -7.67 -5.22
C ALA A 46 -3.36 -6.81 -4.26
N PRO A 47 -2.02 -6.79 -4.35
CA PRO A 47 -1.18 -5.93 -3.52
C PRO A 47 -1.44 -4.44 -3.75
N ALA A 48 -1.76 -4.03 -4.99
CA ALA A 48 -2.11 -2.65 -5.30
C ALA A 48 -3.40 -2.22 -4.58
N ARG A 49 -4.42 -3.08 -4.65
CA ARG A 49 -5.72 -2.86 -3.97
C ARG A 49 -5.56 -2.86 -2.46
N ASN A 50 -4.79 -3.81 -1.91
CA ASN A 50 -4.53 -3.90 -0.48
C ASN A 50 -3.77 -2.66 0.03
N LEU A 51 -2.76 -2.20 -0.71
CA LEU A 51 -2.01 -0.99 -0.37
C LEU A 51 -2.92 0.26 -0.39
N TYR A 52 -3.79 0.38 -1.39
CA TYR A 52 -4.76 1.47 -1.47
C TYR A 52 -5.74 1.46 -0.29
N GLN A 53 -6.31 0.30 0.05
CA GLN A 53 -7.22 0.16 1.19
C GLN A 53 -6.52 0.44 2.53
N ALA A 54 -5.27 0.00 2.67
CA ALA A 54 -4.46 0.32 3.83
C ALA A 54 -4.26 1.83 3.94
N ALA A 55 -3.90 2.51 2.84
CA ALA A 55 -3.72 3.96 2.82
C ALA A 55 -5.00 4.72 3.21
N LYS A 56 -6.16 4.30 2.70
CA LYS A 56 -7.46 4.85 3.13
C LYS A 56 -7.70 4.67 4.62
N THR A 57 -7.51 3.45 5.12
CA THR A 57 -7.68 3.11 6.54
C THR A 57 -6.75 3.95 7.42
N VAL A 58 -5.51 4.15 7.01
CA VAL A 58 -4.51 4.99 7.70
C VAL A 58 -4.99 6.43 7.80
N VAL A 59 -5.49 7.00 6.71
CA VAL A 59 -5.95 8.39 6.68
C VAL A 59 -7.23 8.56 7.49
N GLU A 60 -8.19 7.63 7.37
CA GLU A 60 -9.47 7.68 8.09
C GLU A 60 -9.30 7.52 9.60
N LYS A 61 -8.44 6.60 10.06
CA LYS A 61 -8.31 6.29 11.50
C LYS A 61 -7.22 7.06 12.23
N HIS A 62 -6.21 7.53 11.50
CA HIS A 62 -5.01 8.13 12.11
C HIS A 62 -4.66 9.50 11.51
N ASP A 63 -5.56 10.13 10.75
CA ASP A 63 -5.34 11.43 10.05
C ASP A 63 -4.06 11.43 9.17
N GLY A 64 -3.68 10.26 8.67
CA GLY A 64 -2.44 10.08 7.90
C GLY A 64 -1.16 10.20 8.72
N LYS A 65 -1.26 10.30 10.06
CA LYS A 65 -0.12 10.25 10.98
C LYS A 65 0.11 8.80 11.41
N TYR A 66 1.10 8.15 10.81
CA TYR A 66 1.61 6.87 11.29
C TYR A 66 2.86 7.12 12.14
N SER A 67 2.78 6.86 13.44
CA SER A 67 3.97 6.74 14.31
C SER A 67 4.48 5.30 14.28
N LEU A 68 5.79 5.10 14.54
CA LEU A 68 6.37 3.76 14.67
C LEU A 68 5.67 2.93 15.76
N GLU A 69 5.16 3.58 16.80
CA GLU A 69 4.38 2.94 17.87
C GLU A 69 3.00 2.48 17.39
N GLY A 70 2.35 3.25 16.51
CA GLY A 70 1.10 2.86 15.86
C GLY A 70 1.25 1.66 14.90
N PHE A 71 2.43 1.49 14.29
CA PHE A 71 2.74 0.34 13.43
C PHE A 71 2.70 -0.99 14.18
N GLU A 72 3.24 -1.03 15.41
CA GLU A 72 3.25 -2.27 16.20
C GLU A 72 1.85 -2.68 16.66
N ILE A 73 1.02 -1.69 17.02
CA ILE A 73 -0.37 -1.90 17.43
C ILE A 73 -1.23 -2.35 16.22
N ALA A 74 -1.09 -1.69 15.07
CA ALA A 74 -1.82 -2.04 13.85
C ALA A 74 -1.37 -3.39 13.29
N SER A 75 -0.08 -3.71 13.34
CA SER A 75 0.44 -5.03 12.95
C SER A 75 -0.14 -6.12 13.84
N LYS A 76 -0.23 -5.91 15.15
CA LYS A 76 -0.88 -6.85 16.07
C LYS A 76 -2.35 -7.02 15.68
N GLN A 77 -3.10 -5.94 15.50
CA GLN A 77 -4.53 -5.96 15.12
C GLN A 77 -4.82 -6.66 13.78
N LEU A 78 -4.00 -6.40 12.75
CA LEU A 78 -4.16 -7.00 11.43
C LEU A 78 -3.69 -8.46 11.40
N MET A 79 -2.68 -8.83 12.18
CA MET A 79 -2.27 -10.24 12.30
C MET A 79 -3.32 -11.09 13.03
N VAL A 80 -4.09 -10.56 13.99
CA VAL A 80 -5.19 -11.34 14.59
C VAL A 80 -6.34 -11.61 13.62
N GLY A 81 -6.57 -10.70 12.65
CA GLY A 81 -7.62 -10.85 11.63
C GLY A 81 -7.25 -11.68 10.41
N TRP A 82 -5.94 -11.93 10.19
CA TRP A 82 -5.42 -12.68 9.03
C TRP A 82 -5.14 -14.17 9.33
N SER A 83 -5.21 -14.59 10.58
CA SER A 83 -5.00 -16.00 10.99
C SER A 83 -6.09 -16.99 10.51
N GLY A 84 -7.07 -16.54 9.72
CA GLY A 84 -8.14 -17.38 9.17
C GLY A 84 -7.94 -17.82 7.72
N ILE A 85 -6.79 -17.53 7.10
CA ILE A 85 -6.50 -17.91 5.71
C ILE A 85 -5.07 -18.45 5.59
N TYR A 86 -4.71 -19.44 6.41
CA TYR A 86 -3.71 -20.47 6.13
C TYR A 86 -4.04 -21.72 6.94
#